data_AF-A0A7W4Z9P2-F1
#
_entry.id   AF-A0A7W4Z9P2-F1
#
_cell.length_a   1.000
_cell.length_b   1.000
_cell.length_c   1.000
_cell.angle_alpha   90.00
_cell.angle_beta   90.00
_cell.angle_gamma   90.00
#
_symmetry.space_group_name_H-M   'P 1'
#
loop_
_entity.id
_entity.type
_entity.pdbx_description
1 polymer ?
#
loop_
_entity_poly.entity_id
_entity_poly.type
_entity_poly.pdbx_seq_one_letter_code
_entity_poly.pdbx_strand_id
1 'polypeptide(L)'
;MASAYQIIDEPKPGRLSRFTVDPMWPLFAFMFGGPFISWAWSLFNSFALGSPSRNREIIAVCLGLLGYFAVLTAMMTSETLRDLGPVYVRLALVVVSLFACYYIYLKQSAACEIYQYFDGVLMNGIPGVILAYFVGSKLEQMVRTQVLTGLQQWIS
;
A
#
# COMPACT_ATOMS: atom_id res chain seq x y z
N MET A 1 -38.59 24.20 -6.30
CA MET A 1 -37.62 23.84 -7.35
C MET A 1 -37.21 22.41 -7.12
N ALA A 2 -37.69 21.46 -7.94
CA ALA A 2 -37.26 20.08 -7.84
C ALA A 2 -35.83 20.00 -8.37
N SER A 3 -34.87 19.62 -7.51
CA SER A 3 -33.52 19.28 -7.94
C SER A 3 -33.64 18.12 -8.95
N ALA A 4 -33.21 18.36 -10.18
CA ALA A 4 -33.23 17.34 -11.23
C ALA A 4 -32.34 16.18 -10.78
N TYR A 5 -32.96 15.05 -10.46
CA TYR A 5 -32.23 13.82 -10.13
C TYR A 5 -31.45 13.40 -11.37
N GLN A 6 -30.13 13.61 -11.34
CA GLN A 6 -29.24 13.14 -12.40
C GLN A 6 -28.96 11.67 -12.13
N ILE A 7 -29.49 10.80 -12.99
CA ILE A 7 -29.14 9.38 -12.97
C ILE A 7 -27.64 9.29 -13.27
N ILE A 8 -26.89 8.73 -12.33
CA ILE A 8 -25.46 8.46 -12.51
C ILE A 8 -25.36 7.33 -13.54
N ASP A 9 -24.68 7.62 -14.64
CA ASP A 9 -24.43 6.66 -15.70
C ASP A 9 -23.48 5.57 -15.21
N GLU A 10 -23.68 4.33 -15.64
CA GLU A 10 -22.89 3.20 -15.17
C GLU A 10 -21.40 3.38 -15.54
N PRO A 11 -20.46 3.14 -14.60
CA PRO A 11 -19.05 3.21 -14.90
C PRO A 11 -18.69 2.10 -15.89
N LYS A 12 -18.28 2.47 -17.10
CA LYS A 12 -17.88 1.51 -18.14
C LYS A 12 -16.73 0.63 -17.63
N PRO A 13 -16.89 -0.69 -17.53
CA PRO A 13 -15.87 -1.57 -17.00
C PRO A 13 -14.64 -1.57 -17.92
N GLY A 14 -13.49 -1.16 -17.39
CA GLY A 14 -12.21 -1.25 -18.10
C GLY A 14 -11.71 -2.70 -18.21
N ARG A 15 -10.76 -2.98 -19.12
CA ARG A 15 -10.17 -4.33 -19.30
C ARG A 15 -9.51 -4.93 -18.05
N LEU A 16 -9.16 -4.09 -17.08
CA LEU A 16 -8.54 -4.48 -15.81
C LEU A 16 -9.55 -4.74 -14.70
N SER A 17 -10.83 -4.43 -14.89
CA SER A 17 -11.87 -4.56 -13.84
C SER A 17 -12.01 -5.99 -13.31
N ARG A 18 -11.74 -7.00 -14.14
CA ARG A 18 -11.70 -8.42 -13.74
C ARG A 18 -10.66 -8.78 -12.69
N PHE A 19 -9.66 -7.93 -12.48
CA PHE A 19 -8.62 -8.13 -11.47
C PHE A 19 -8.85 -7.29 -10.22
N THR A 20 -10.00 -6.62 -10.12
CA THR A 20 -10.39 -5.86 -8.95
C THR A 20 -10.53 -6.82 -7.77
N VAL A 21 -9.88 -6.48 -6.66
CA VAL A 21 -9.97 -7.23 -5.41
C VAL A 21 -10.52 -6.32 -4.32
N ASP A 22 -11.10 -6.93 -3.29
CA ASP A 22 -11.43 -6.21 -2.07
C ASP A 22 -10.16 -5.53 -1.52
N PRO A 23 -10.20 -4.22 -1.23
CA PRO A 23 -9.07 -3.47 -0.66
C PRO A 23 -8.53 -4.06 0.66
N MET A 24 -9.32 -4.86 1.36
CA MET A 24 -8.89 -5.61 2.54
C MET A 24 -7.78 -6.62 2.21
N TRP A 25 -7.73 -7.18 1.00
CA TRP A 25 -6.68 -8.14 0.61
C TRP A 25 -5.28 -7.51 0.50
N PRO A 26 -5.08 -6.36 -0.18
CA PRO A 26 -3.84 -5.62 -0.09
C PRO A 26 -3.45 -5.24 1.35
N LEU A 27 -4.41 -4.92 2.22
CA LEU A 27 -4.13 -4.65 3.63
C LEU A 27 -3.61 -5.90 4.37
N PHE A 28 -4.21 -7.07 4.14
CA PHE A 28 -3.66 -8.33 4.68
C PHE A 28 -2.30 -8.67 4.08
N ALA A 29 -2.07 -8.37 2.80
CA ALA A 29 -0.76 -8.52 2.18
C ALA A 29 0.31 -7.68 2.90
N PHE A 30 -0.04 -6.53 3.49
CA PHE A 30 0.87 -5.77 4.34
C PHE A 30 1.18 -6.51 5.65
N MET A 31 0.15 -7.04 6.32
CA MET A 31 0.32 -7.72 7.60
C MET A 31 1.18 -8.97 7.50
N PHE A 32 1.08 -9.71 6.39
CA PHE A 32 1.79 -10.99 6.22
C PHE A 32 3.02 -10.90 5.31
N GLY A 33 3.01 -9.99 4.33
CA GLY A 33 4.03 -9.87 3.28
C GLY A 33 4.79 -8.56 3.29
N GLY A 34 4.51 -7.64 4.21
CA GLY A 34 5.21 -6.37 4.32
C GLY A 34 4.74 -5.29 3.34
N PRO A 35 5.31 -4.07 3.46
CA PRO A 35 4.80 -2.87 2.81
C PRO A 35 4.91 -2.88 1.29
N PHE A 36 6.02 -3.37 0.74
CA PHE A 36 6.32 -3.21 -0.68
C PHE A 36 5.32 -3.93 -1.59
N ILE A 37 4.99 -5.19 -1.28
CA ILE A 37 4.00 -5.94 -2.07
C ILE A 37 2.62 -5.37 -1.87
N SER A 38 2.26 -5.00 -0.63
CA SER A 38 0.98 -4.37 -0.34
C SER A 38 0.80 -3.08 -1.14
N TRP A 39 1.77 -2.17 -1.13
CA TRP A 39 1.72 -0.92 -1.89
C TRP A 39 1.64 -1.14 -3.39
N ALA A 40 2.47 -2.04 -3.94
CA ALA A 40 2.42 -2.36 -5.37
C ALA A 40 1.04 -2.93 -5.77
N TRP A 41 0.49 -3.82 -4.94
CA TRP A 41 -0.82 -4.41 -5.18
C TRP A 41 -1.94 -3.38 -5.00
N SER A 42 -1.89 -2.52 -3.99
CA SER A 42 -2.85 -1.43 -3.81
C SER A 42 -2.85 -0.48 -5.01
N LEU A 43 -1.69 -0.12 -5.57
CA LEU A 43 -1.63 0.69 -6.80
C LEU A 43 -2.26 -0.02 -7.98
N PHE A 44 -1.95 -1.31 -8.16
CA PHE A 44 -2.57 -2.10 -9.22
C PHE A 44 -4.10 -2.19 -9.05
N ASN A 45 -4.57 -2.39 -7.81
CA ASN A 45 -5.99 -2.42 -7.49
C ASN A 45 -6.67 -1.07 -7.77
N SER A 46 -6.00 0.05 -7.47
CA SER A 46 -6.47 1.40 -7.81
C SER A 46 -6.79 1.54 -9.30
N PHE A 47 -5.93 0.96 -10.15
CA PHE A 47 -6.08 0.99 -11.60
C PHE A 47 -7.15 0.04 -12.10
N ALA A 48 -7.26 -1.15 -11.49
CA ALA A 48 -8.30 -2.13 -11.81
C ALA A 48 -9.70 -1.60 -11.47
N LEU A 49 -9.83 -0.97 -10.31
CA LEU A 49 -11.06 -0.45 -9.76
C LEU A 49 -11.49 0.87 -10.42
N GLY A 50 -10.56 1.57 -11.09
CA GLY A 50 -10.84 2.85 -11.73
C GLY A 50 -11.12 3.97 -10.72
N SER A 51 -10.46 3.90 -9.55
CA SER A 51 -10.75 4.79 -8.42
C SER A 51 -10.61 6.28 -8.81
N PRO A 52 -11.58 7.14 -8.46
CA PRO A 52 -11.47 8.58 -8.69
C PRO A 52 -10.35 9.22 -7.85
N SER A 53 -9.91 8.57 -6.78
CA SER A 53 -8.79 9.01 -5.93
C SER A 53 -7.44 8.42 -6.33
N ARG A 54 -7.31 7.79 -7.51
CA ARG A 54 -6.08 7.16 -8.01
C ARG A 54 -4.82 8.01 -7.82
N ASN A 55 -4.86 9.30 -8.15
CA ASN A 55 -3.70 10.19 -7.99
C ASN A 55 -3.31 10.37 -6.51
N ARG A 56 -4.29 10.44 -5.61
CA ARG A 56 -4.05 10.55 -4.16
C ARG A 56 -3.48 9.26 -3.60
N GLU A 57 -3.90 8.12 -4.13
CA GLU A 57 -3.37 6.80 -3.75
C GLU A 57 -1.91 6.63 -4.19
N ILE A 58 -1.57 7.08 -5.42
CA ILE A 58 -0.17 7.13 -5.89
C ILE A 58 0.69 8.01 -4.96
N ILE A 59 0.20 9.21 -4.64
CA ILE A 59 0.91 10.11 -3.73
C ILE A 59 1.09 9.47 -2.35
N ALA A 60 0.07 8.79 -1.82
CA ALA A 60 0.16 8.11 -0.54
C ALA A 60 1.22 7.00 -0.54
N VAL A 61 1.34 6.21 -1.61
CA VAL A 61 2.41 5.21 -1.75
C VAL A 61 3.78 5.87 -1.85
N CYS A 62 3.92 6.94 -2.65
CA CYS A 62 5.18 7.67 -2.74
C CYS A 62 5.60 8.26 -1.38
N LEU A 63 4.67 8.83 -0.62
CA LEU A 63 4.92 9.34 0.73
C LEU A 63 5.26 8.21 1.71
N GLY A 64 4.60 7.06 1.61
CA GLY A 64 4.92 5.86 2.39
C GLY A 64 6.34 5.37 2.12
N LEU A 65 6.74 5.28 0.86
CA LEU A 65 8.10 4.92 0.44
C LEU A 65 9.13 5.92 0.98
N LEU A 66 8.89 7.23 0.77
CA LEU A 66 9.78 8.28 1.27
C LEU A 66 9.92 8.23 2.80
N GLY A 67 8.81 8.07 3.52
CA GLY A 67 8.83 7.94 4.98
C GLY A 67 9.59 6.70 5.43
N TYR A 68 9.41 5.56 4.76
CA TYR A 68 10.10 4.31 5.07
C TYR A 68 11.63 4.46 4.93
N PHE A 69 12.10 5.01 3.81
CA PHE A 69 13.54 5.23 3.62
C PHE A 69 14.08 6.34 4.53
N ALA A 70 13.31 7.40 4.79
CA ALA A 70 13.71 8.45 5.73
C ALA A 70 13.97 7.88 7.14
N VAL A 71 13.12 6.96 7.63
CA VAL A 71 13.33 6.28 8.91
C VAL A 71 14.61 5.43 8.90
N LEU A 72 14.88 4.70 7.81
CA LEU A 72 16.10 3.90 7.69
C LEU A 72 17.37 4.76 7.65
N THR A 73 17.36 5.86 6.90
CA THR A 73 18.49 6.79 6.85
C THR A 73 18.71 7.48 8.20
N ALA A 74 17.63 7.94 8.84
CA ALA A 74 17.70 8.60 10.13
C ALA A 74 18.28 7.70 11.23
N MET A 75 17.99 6.38 11.19
CA MET A 75 18.62 5.40 12.08
C MET A 75 20.15 5.39 11.96
N MET A 76 20.69 5.60 10.76
CA MET A 76 22.13 5.51 10.50
C MET A 76 22.86 6.85 10.76
N THR A 77 22.17 7.98 10.61
CA THR A 77 22.78 9.31 10.70
C THR A 77 22.57 10.03 12.03
N SER A 78 21.53 9.68 12.79
CA SER A 78 21.22 10.30 14.07
C SER A 78 21.67 9.43 15.24
N GLU A 79 22.56 9.96 16.08
CA GLU A 79 23.01 9.29 17.31
C GLU A 79 21.83 9.03 18.26
N THR A 80 20.90 9.98 18.39
CA THR A 80 19.71 9.87 19.25
C THR A 80 18.82 8.69 18.86
N LEU A 81 18.63 8.45 17.56
CA LEU A 81 17.80 7.34 17.07
C LEU A 81 18.54 5.99 17.15
N ARG A 82 19.88 6.01 17.08
CA ARG A 82 20.72 4.83 17.25
C ARG A 82 20.62 4.28 18.68
N ASP A 83 20.55 5.17 19.66
CA ASP A 83 20.45 4.81 21.09
C ASP A 83 19.08 4.25 21.49
N LEU A 84 18.00 4.64 20.80
CA LEU A 84 16.67 4.05 21.01
C LEU A 84 16.65 2.55 20.72
N GLY A 85 17.58 2.05 19.91
CA GLY A 85 17.71 0.64 19.59
C GLY A 85 16.77 0.16 18.46
N PRO A 86 17.04 -1.06 17.93
CA PRO A 86 16.46 -1.53 16.67
C PRO A 86 14.95 -1.82 16.73
N VAL A 87 14.38 -2.01 17.93
CA VAL A 87 12.96 -2.32 18.12
C VAL A 87 12.08 -1.11 17.80
N TYR A 88 12.47 0.08 18.25
CA TYR A 88 11.69 1.30 18.02
C TYR A 88 11.74 1.75 16.56
N VAL A 89 12.88 1.56 15.88
CA VAL A 89 12.98 1.79 14.44
C VAL A 89 12.05 0.86 13.68
N ARG A 90 11.99 -0.42 14.06
CA ARG A 90 11.05 -1.37 13.44
C ARG A 90 9.60 -0.93 13.66
N LEU A 91 9.27 -0.45 14.86
CA LEU A 91 7.93 0.08 15.16
C LEU A 91 7.62 1.30 14.29
N ALA A 92 8.55 2.24 14.15
CA ALA A 92 8.37 3.41 13.28
C ALA A 92 8.14 3.02 11.81
N LEU A 93 8.91 2.05 11.29
CA LEU A 93 8.70 1.52 9.93
C LEU A 93 7.31 0.90 9.76
N VAL A 94 6.85 0.14 10.75
CA VAL A 94 5.49 -0.45 10.74
C VAL A 94 4.43 0.65 10.77
N VAL A 95 4.59 1.68 11.61
CA VAL A 95 3.63 2.79 11.70
C VAL A 95 3.53 3.56 10.39
N VAL A 96 4.66 3.96 9.80
CA VAL A 96 4.69 4.66 8.50
C VAL A 96 4.04 3.81 7.43
N SER A 97 4.36 2.53 7.41
CA SER A 97 3.83 1.60 6.42
C SER A 97 2.34 1.37 6.54
N LEU A 98 1.88 1.10 7.77
CA LEU A 98 0.49 0.88 8.09
C LEU A 98 -0.34 2.13 7.81
N PHE A 99 0.16 3.31 8.14
CA PHE A 99 -0.51 4.57 7.85
C PHE A 99 -0.81 4.73 6.35
N ALA A 100 0.19 4.48 5.49
CA ALA A 100 0.01 4.54 4.04
C ALA A 100 -1.00 3.48 3.55
N CYS A 101 -0.86 2.23 3.99
CA CYS A 101 -1.78 1.14 3.61
C CYS A 101 -3.22 1.43 4.05
N TYR A 102 -3.41 1.90 5.27
CA TYR A 102 -4.73 2.18 5.83
C TYR A 102 -5.39 3.39 5.14
N TYR A 103 -4.62 4.43 4.84
CA TYR A 103 -5.11 5.56 4.07
C TYR A 103 -5.63 5.13 2.68
N ILE A 104 -4.87 4.28 1.98
CA ILE A 104 -5.26 3.76 0.67
C ILE A 104 -6.49 2.86 0.78
N TYR A 105 -6.52 1.98 1.79
CA TYR A 105 -7.67 1.13 2.08
C TYR A 105 -8.95 1.97 2.21
N LEU A 106 -8.97 3.00 3.05
CA LEU A 106 -10.14 3.86 3.23
C LEU A 106 -10.62 4.52 1.93
N LYS A 107 -9.71 4.87 1.03
CA LYS A 107 -10.04 5.45 -0.27
C LYS A 107 -10.61 4.41 -1.23
N GLN A 108 -10.01 3.22 -1.25
CA GLN A 108 -10.45 2.15 -2.14
C GLN A 108 -11.74 1.49 -1.66
N SER A 109 -12.02 1.44 -0.35
CA SER A 109 -13.26 0.84 0.18
C SER A 109 -14.50 1.53 -0.39
N ALA A 110 -14.55 2.87 -0.35
CA ALA A 110 -15.67 3.63 -0.90
C ALA A 110 -15.84 3.41 -2.42
N ALA A 111 -14.74 3.34 -3.16
CA ALA A 111 -14.79 3.08 -4.59
C ALA A 111 -15.20 1.62 -4.88
N CYS A 112 -14.81 0.67 -4.03
CA CYS A 112 -15.16 -0.75 -4.15
C CYS A 112 -16.65 -0.99 -3.89
N GLU A 113 -17.24 -0.29 -2.93
CA GLU A 113 -18.69 -0.33 -2.67
C GLU A 113 -19.48 0.12 -3.90
N ILE A 114 -19.04 1.21 -4.56
CA ILE A 114 -19.64 1.67 -5.81
C ILE A 114 -19.47 0.63 -6.92
N TYR A 115 -18.29 0.01 -7.02
CA TYR A 115 -18.04 -1.04 -8.01
C TYR A 115 -18.97 -2.25 -7.83
N GLN A 116 -19.19 -2.70 -6.59
CA GLN A 116 -20.11 -3.78 -6.27
C GLN A 116 -21.58 -3.39 -6.50
N TYR A 117 -21.94 -2.13 -6.27
CA TYR A 117 -23.30 -1.63 -6.52
C TYR A 117 -23.71 -1.76 -8.00
N PHE A 118 -22.75 -1.65 -8.93
CA PHE A 118 -22.95 -1.85 -10.37
C PHE A 118 -22.62 -3.29 -10.83
N ASP A 119 -22.91 -4.30 -10.01
CA ASP A 119 -22.70 -5.73 -10.28
C ASP A 119 -21.23 -6.12 -10.57
N GLY A 120 -20.27 -5.33 -10.10
CA GLY A 120 -18.86 -5.63 -10.21
C GLY A 120 -18.46 -6.86 -9.39
N VAL A 121 -17.93 -7.89 -10.05
CA VAL A 121 -17.47 -9.12 -9.39
C VAL A 121 -16.03 -8.96 -8.91
N LEU A 122 -15.80 -9.15 -7.61
CA LEU A 122 -14.47 -9.14 -7.03
C LEU A 122 -13.74 -10.47 -7.22
N MET A 123 -12.45 -10.39 -7.56
CA MET A 123 -11.57 -11.53 -7.59
C MET A 123 -11.19 -11.96 -6.16
N ASN A 124 -11.03 -13.27 -5.95
CA ASN A 124 -10.52 -13.80 -4.70
C ASN A 124 -9.05 -13.37 -4.47
N GLY A 125 -8.79 -12.68 -3.35
CA GLY A 125 -7.45 -12.20 -3.01
C GLY A 125 -6.57 -13.18 -2.24
N ILE A 126 -7.08 -14.35 -1.81
CA ILE A 126 -6.28 -15.35 -1.06
C ILE A 126 -4.98 -15.72 -1.78
N PRO A 127 -4.96 -16.03 -3.10
CA PRO A 127 -3.73 -16.38 -3.80
C PRO A 127 -2.67 -15.25 -3.73
N GLY A 128 -3.11 -13.99 -3.79
CA GLY A 128 -2.21 -12.86 -3.69
C GLY A 128 -1.63 -12.67 -2.29
N VAL A 129 -2.39 -12.96 -1.22
CA VAL A 129 -1.87 -12.93 0.15
C VAL A 129 -0.85 -14.05 0.38
N ILE A 130 -1.10 -15.25 -0.15
CA ILE A 130 -0.12 -16.35 -0.08
C ILE A 130 1.18 -15.95 -0.78
N LEU A 131 1.09 -15.37 -1.98
CA LEU A 131 2.26 -14.84 -2.69
C LEU A 131 2.97 -13.76 -1.89
N ALA A 132 2.21 -12.83 -1.29
CA ALA A 132 2.76 -11.77 -0.46
C ALA A 132 3.52 -12.32 0.75
N TYR A 133 3.00 -13.33 1.43
CA TYR A 133 3.66 -13.96 2.58
C TYR A 133 5.04 -14.53 2.22
N PHE A 134 5.13 -15.31 1.12
CA PHE A 134 6.38 -15.97 0.74
C PHE A 134 7.40 -15.04 0.08
N VAL A 135 6.94 -14.10 -0.74
CA VAL A 135 7.81 -13.23 -1.55
C VAL A 135 8.07 -11.90 -0.84
N GLY A 136 7.04 -11.32 -0.24
CA GLY A 136 7.08 -9.96 0.28
C GLY A 136 7.91 -9.84 1.54
N SER A 137 7.77 -10.79 2.47
CA SER A 137 8.59 -10.84 3.68
C SER A 137 10.09 -10.93 3.36
N LYS A 138 10.45 -11.72 2.35
CA LYS A 138 11.84 -11.83 1.85
C LYS A 138 12.30 -10.56 1.14
N LEU A 139 11.44 -9.96 0.33
CA LEU A 139 11.73 -8.72 -0.37
C LEU A 139 12.00 -7.59 0.62
N GLU A 140 11.19 -7.43 1.66
CA GLU A 140 11.37 -6.42 2.69
C GLU A 140 12.70 -6.59 3.42
N GLN A 141 13.03 -7.83 3.82
CA GLN A 141 14.31 -8.15 4.44
C GLN A 141 15.48 -7.82 3.52
N MET A 142 15.41 -8.22 2.24
CA MET A 142 16.44 -7.93 1.25
C MET A 142 16.65 -6.43 1.07
N VAL A 143 15.58 -5.66 0.86
CA VAL A 143 15.64 -4.20 0.70
C VAL A 143 16.26 -3.55 1.93
N ARG A 144 15.81 -3.93 3.13
CA ARG A 144 16.32 -3.39 4.38
C ARG A 144 17.82 -3.66 4.54
N THR A 145 18.26 -4.89 4.30
CA THR A 145 19.68 -5.26 4.41
C THR A 145 20.53 -4.50 3.40
N GLN A 146 20.12 -4.45 2.14
CA GLN A 146 20.87 -3.74 1.09
C GLN A 146 20.99 -2.24 1.40
N VAL A 147 19.90 -1.61 1.87
CA VAL A 147 19.91 -0.19 2.23
C VAL A 147 20.83 0.07 3.42
N LEU A 148 20.74 -0.75 4.48
CA LEU A 148 21.59 -0.57 5.66
C LEU A 148 23.07 -0.81 5.35
N THR A 149 23.39 -1.85 4.58
CA THR A 149 24.78 -2.12 4.16
C THR A 149 25.32 -1.00 3.27
N GLY A 150 24.53 -0.51 2.31
CA GLY A 150 24.93 0.60 1.45
C GLY A 150 25.14 1.91 2.23
N LEU A 151 24.23 2.22 3.16
CA LEU A 151 24.37 3.39 4.04
C LEU A 151 25.60 3.27 4.94
N GLN A 152 25.89 2.08 5.46
CA GLN A 152 27.06 1.85 6.30
C GLN A 152 28.37 2.09 5.53
N GLN A 153 28.47 1.64 4.27
CA GLN A 153 29.63 1.89 3.41
C GLN A 153 29.82 3.37 3.07
N TRP A 154 28.75 4.16 3.03
CA TRP A 154 28.82 5.58 2.70
C TRP A 154 29.22 6.45 3.90
N ILE A 155 28.89 6.01 5.12
CA ILE A 155 29.20 6.73 6.36
C ILE A 155 30.60 6.39 6.90
N SER A 156 31.14 5.20 6.58
CA SER A 156 32.51 4.77 6.93
C SER A 156 33.57 5.40 6.06
#